data_AF-A0AAU9SH80-F1
#
_entry.id   AF-A0AAU9SH80-F1
#
_cell.length_a   1.000
_cell.length_b   1.000
_cell.length_c   1.000
_cell.angle_alpha   90.00
_cell.angle_beta   90.00
_cell.angle_gamma   90.00
#
_symmetry.space_group_name_H-M   'P 1'
#
loop_
_entity.id
_entity.type
_entity.pdbx_description
1 polymer ?
#
loop_
_entity_poly.entity_id
_entity_poly.type
_entity_poly.pdbx_seq_one_letter_code
_entity_poly.pdbx_strand_id
1 'polypeptide(L)'
;MYKERSGGVNGSSRSEILGGAIDRKRINDALNKKLEKSSPSTSRLFASKDKEPFSFTSNSTAKSQLPHVESETDSEGSDVSGSDGDDTSWISWFCNLRGNDFFCEVDEDYIQDDFNLCGLSGQVPYYDYALDLILDVESSNSEMFTEEQNEMVESAAEMLYGLIHVRYILTTKGLAAMTEKYKNCDFGRCPRVFCCGQSCLPVGQSDIPRSSTVKIYCPKCEDLSYPRSKFQGNIDGAYFGTTFPHLFLMTYGNLKPQKPTQSYVPRIFGFKVHKP
;
A
#
# COMPACT_ATOMS: atom_id res chain seq x y z
N MET A 1 -27.13 42.33 50.31
CA MET A 1 -28.14 41.34 50.73
C MET A 1 -28.01 40.13 49.82
N TYR A 2 -27.53 39.03 50.38
CA TYR A 2 -27.40 37.72 49.74
C TYR A 2 -28.78 37.13 49.43
N LYS A 3 -28.89 36.40 48.32
CA LYS A 3 -29.83 35.27 48.24
C LYS A 3 -29.27 34.19 47.31
N GLU A 4 -28.76 33.15 47.95
CA GLU A 4 -28.55 31.84 47.35
C GLU A 4 -29.90 31.20 46.98
N ARG A 5 -29.91 30.38 45.92
CA ARG A 5 -30.61 29.09 45.96
C ARG A 5 -30.00 28.11 44.96
N SER A 6 -29.82 26.92 45.49
CA SER A 6 -29.05 25.78 45.02
C SER A 6 -29.91 24.76 44.26
N GLY A 7 -29.25 23.98 43.39
CA GLY A 7 -29.51 22.55 43.19
C GLY A 7 -30.32 22.12 41.96
N GLY A 8 -29.73 21.25 41.13
CA GLY A 8 -30.45 20.48 40.09
C GLY A 8 -29.55 19.84 39.03
N VAL A 9 -29.21 18.57 39.22
CA VAL A 9 -28.26 17.72 38.47
C VAL A 9 -28.90 17.00 37.26
N ASN A 10 -28.04 16.68 36.26
CA ASN A 10 -28.08 15.62 35.24
C ASN A 10 -29.05 15.65 34.04
N GLY A 11 -28.44 15.47 32.86
CA GLY A 11 -29.08 15.01 31.64
C GLY A 11 -28.12 14.94 30.45
N SER A 12 -26.95 14.30 30.59
CA SER A 12 -26.06 14.03 29.45
C SER A 12 -26.70 12.96 28.57
N SER A 13 -27.09 13.36 27.36
CA SER A 13 -27.83 12.52 26.41
C SER A 13 -26.90 11.48 25.81
N ARG A 14 -27.25 10.22 26.07
CA ARG A 14 -26.53 8.97 25.77
C ARG A 14 -26.48 8.62 24.26
N SER A 15 -26.55 9.63 23.39
CA SER A 15 -26.66 9.53 21.93
C SER A 15 -25.34 9.74 21.19
N GLU A 16 -24.34 10.38 21.81
CA GLU A 16 -23.04 10.67 21.17
C GLU A 16 -22.12 9.45 21.06
N ILE A 17 -22.33 8.41 21.89
CA ILE A 17 -21.44 7.24 21.94
C ILE A 17 -21.80 6.19 20.87
N LEU A 18 -23.04 6.22 20.35
CA LEU A 18 -23.52 5.17 19.44
C LEU A 18 -23.19 5.45 17.97
N GLY A 19 -23.15 6.72 17.55
CA GLY A 19 -22.88 7.13 16.16
C GLY A 19 -21.45 6.84 15.72
N GLY A 20 -20.46 7.29 16.49
CA GLY A 20 -19.05 6.98 16.25
C GLY A 20 -18.74 5.48 16.27
N ALA A 21 -19.46 4.68 17.07
CA ALA A 21 -19.28 3.23 17.11
C ALA A 21 -19.77 2.51 15.84
N ILE A 22 -20.73 3.08 15.10
CA ILE A 22 -21.32 2.47 13.90
C ILE A 22 -20.40 2.67 12.69
N ASP A 23 -19.81 3.85 12.51
CA ASP A 23 -18.84 4.09 11.43
C ASP A 23 -17.46 3.46 11.74
N ARG A 24 -17.05 3.40 13.02
CA ARG A 24 -15.88 2.61 13.46
C ARG A 24 -16.06 1.11 13.22
N LYS A 25 -17.29 0.60 13.28
CA LYS A 25 -17.61 -0.78 12.91
C LYS A 25 -17.47 -0.99 11.41
N ARG A 26 -17.86 -0.02 10.57
CA ARG A 26 -17.68 -0.09 9.11
C ARG A 26 -16.22 -0.12 8.69
N ILE A 27 -15.36 0.69 9.30
CA ILE A 27 -13.90 0.68 9.01
C ILE A 27 -13.28 -0.67 9.40
N ASN A 28 -13.64 -1.20 10.57
CA ASN A 28 -13.20 -2.53 11.01
C ASN A 28 -13.78 -3.66 10.14
N ASP A 29 -15.02 -3.53 9.68
CA ASP A 29 -15.66 -4.48 8.77
C ASP A 29 -15.03 -4.41 7.36
N ALA A 30 -14.59 -3.23 6.89
CA ALA A 30 -13.84 -3.06 5.64
C ALA A 30 -12.43 -3.67 5.72
N LEU A 31 -11.74 -3.53 6.86
CA LEU A 31 -10.50 -4.26 7.20
C LEU A 31 -10.70 -5.77 7.03
N ASN A 32 -11.75 -6.32 7.64
CA ASN A 32 -12.09 -7.75 7.56
C ASN A 32 -12.47 -8.18 6.13
N LYS A 33 -13.29 -7.40 5.41
CA LYS A 33 -13.73 -7.69 4.03
C LYS A 33 -12.57 -7.67 3.04
N LYS A 34 -11.57 -6.79 3.20
CA LYS A 34 -10.35 -6.76 2.35
C LYS A 34 -9.37 -7.89 2.71
N LEU A 35 -9.24 -8.26 3.99
CA LEU A 35 -8.47 -9.43 4.43
C LEU A 35 -9.02 -10.72 3.81
N GLU A 36 -10.35 -10.93 3.83
CA GLU A 36 -10.98 -12.13 3.27
C GLU A 36 -10.90 -12.23 1.74
N LYS A 37 -11.08 -11.11 1.01
CA LYS A 37 -10.95 -11.09 -0.46
C LYS A 37 -9.53 -11.39 -0.97
N SER A 38 -8.52 -11.37 -0.08
CA SER A 38 -7.11 -11.57 -0.42
C SER A 38 -6.60 -13.02 -0.24
N SER A 39 -7.45 -13.94 0.20
CA SER A 39 -7.11 -15.35 0.39
C SER A 39 -7.48 -16.22 -0.83
N PRO A 40 -6.53 -16.87 -1.52
CA PRO A 40 -6.86 -17.84 -2.56
C PRO A 40 -7.26 -19.17 -1.92
N SER A 41 -8.57 -19.44 -1.83
CA SER A 41 -9.08 -20.77 -1.46
C SER A 41 -8.85 -21.76 -2.60
N THR A 42 -7.77 -22.53 -2.50
CA THR A 42 -7.61 -23.80 -3.22
C THR A 42 -8.54 -24.85 -2.62
N SER A 43 -9.59 -25.24 -3.36
CA SER A 43 -10.07 -26.62 -3.37
C SER A 43 -11.16 -26.81 -4.43
N ARG A 44 -10.87 -27.67 -5.41
CA ARG A 44 -11.87 -28.59 -5.99
C ARG A 44 -11.13 -29.70 -6.73
N LEU A 45 -10.96 -30.82 -6.02
CA LEU A 45 -10.59 -32.12 -6.58
C LEU A 45 -11.76 -32.64 -7.42
N PHE A 46 -11.51 -32.93 -8.68
CA PHE A 46 -12.40 -33.77 -9.49
C PHE A 46 -11.96 -35.23 -9.35
N ALA A 47 -12.85 -36.05 -8.82
CA ALA A 47 -12.74 -37.50 -8.89
C ALA A 47 -13.24 -37.96 -10.27
N SER A 48 -12.43 -38.73 -10.98
CA SER A 48 -12.89 -39.60 -12.06
C SER A 48 -12.05 -40.87 -12.07
N LYS A 49 -12.78 -41.98 -12.19
CA LYS A 49 -12.39 -43.36 -12.00
C LYS A 49 -12.19 -43.96 -13.39
N ASP A 50 -11.07 -44.63 -13.67
CA ASP A 50 -11.05 -45.80 -14.56
C ASP A 50 -9.70 -46.56 -14.55
N LYS A 51 -9.81 -47.81 -14.08
CA LYS A 51 -9.27 -49.11 -14.56
C LYS A 51 -7.81 -49.28 -15.05
N GLU A 52 -7.06 -50.01 -14.22
CA GLU A 52 -6.34 -51.29 -14.48
C GLU A 52 -5.08 -51.33 -15.40
N PRO A 53 -4.18 -52.33 -15.20
CA PRO A 53 -2.76 -52.09 -14.91
C PRO A 53 -1.82 -52.79 -15.91
N PHE A 54 -0.52 -52.48 -15.91
CA PHE A 54 0.51 -53.50 -16.11
C PHE A 54 1.87 -53.08 -15.52
N SER A 55 2.47 -54.07 -14.88
CA SER A 55 3.76 -54.20 -14.22
C SER A 55 4.99 -53.82 -15.06
N PHE A 56 6.10 -53.44 -14.43
CA PHE A 56 7.36 -54.21 -14.43
C PHE A 56 8.38 -53.64 -13.39
N THR A 57 8.79 -54.54 -12.49
CA THR A 57 10.06 -54.73 -11.73
C THR A 57 11.29 -53.87 -12.08
N SER A 58 12.32 -53.61 -11.25
CA SER A 58 12.79 -54.11 -9.94
C SER A 58 13.97 -53.24 -9.41
N ASN A 59 14.17 -53.24 -8.08
CA ASN A 59 15.43 -53.21 -7.29
C ASN A 59 16.46 -52.07 -7.48
N SER A 60 17.23 -51.59 -6.49
CA SER A 60 17.33 -51.77 -5.04
C SER A 60 18.36 -50.75 -4.50
N THR A 61 18.07 -50.16 -3.33
CA THR A 61 19.01 -49.76 -2.24
C THR A 61 20.37 -49.09 -2.56
N ALA A 62 20.56 -47.86 -2.08
CA ALA A 62 21.65 -47.48 -1.15
C ALA A 62 21.46 -46.05 -0.59
N LYS A 63 21.68 -45.92 0.73
CA LYS A 63 21.63 -44.69 1.52
C LYS A 63 22.82 -43.76 1.23
N SER A 64 22.58 -42.46 1.20
CA SER A 64 23.49 -41.45 1.78
C SER A 64 22.70 -40.22 2.22
N GLN A 65 22.82 -39.89 3.50
CA GLN A 65 22.20 -38.76 4.18
C GLN A 65 23.03 -37.48 3.93
N LEU A 66 22.36 -36.38 3.60
CA LEU A 66 22.84 -35.00 3.70
C LEU A 66 21.69 -34.18 4.30
N PRO A 67 21.90 -33.34 5.33
CA PRO A 67 20.82 -32.58 5.93
C PRO A 67 20.45 -31.38 5.06
N HIS A 68 19.18 -31.34 4.68
CA HIS A 68 18.47 -30.19 4.13
C HIS A 68 18.20 -29.21 5.27
N VAL A 69 18.83 -28.03 5.22
CA VAL A 69 18.51 -26.94 6.16
C VAL A 69 17.45 -26.08 5.50
N GLU A 70 16.20 -26.52 5.58
CA GLU A 70 15.03 -25.66 5.39
C GLU A 70 14.73 -24.99 6.73
N SER A 71 15.02 -23.69 6.79
CA SER A 71 14.65 -22.83 7.91
C SER A 71 13.30 -22.20 7.60
N GLU A 72 12.24 -23.00 7.66
CA GLU A 72 10.86 -22.49 7.73
C GLU A 72 10.59 -22.12 9.19
N THR A 73 10.82 -20.84 9.52
CA THR A 73 10.38 -20.30 10.82
C THR A 73 9.04 -19.62 10.58
N ASP A 74 7.96 -20.41 10.65
CA ASP A 74 6.60 -19.89 10.77
C ASP A 74 6.47 -19.29 12.19
N SER A 75 6.69 -17.97 12.27
CA SER A 75 6.43 -17.21 13.49
C SER A 75 4.93 -16.93 13.56
N GLU A 76 4.22 -17.89 14.13
CA GLU A 76 2.83 -17.79 14.57
C GLU A 76 2.61 -16.58 15.49
N GLY A 77 1.49 -15.87 15.25
CA GLY A 77 0.76 -15.09 16.24
C GLY A 77 1.48 -13.93 16.91
N SER A 78 1.55 -12.77 16.26
CA SER A 78 1.62 -11.52 17.02
C SER A 78 0.21 -11.18 17.50
N ASP A 79 -0.07 -11.53 18.75
CA ASP A 79 -1.21 -10.99 19.49
C ASP A 79 -1.07 -9.46 19.51
N VAL A 80 -1.90 -8.78 18.71
CA VAL A 80 -2.14 -7.34 18.85
C VAL A 80 -2.73 -7.15 20.23
N SER A 81 -1.89 -6.67 21.14
CA SER A 81 -2.33 -6.10 22.40
C SER A 81 -3.24 -4.92 22.05
N GLY A 82 -4.54 -5.11 22.21
CA GLY A 82 -5.55 -4.07 22.05
C GLY A 82 -5.28 -2.97 23.06
N SER A 83 -4.52 -1.97 22.63
CA SER A 83 -4.44 -0.69 23.31
C SER A 83 -5.71 0.07 22.95
N ASP A 84 -6.64 0.13 23.89
CA ASP A 84 -7.81 0.99 23.80
C ASP A 84 -7.37 2.45 23.55
N GLY A 85 -7.76 3.00 22.40
CA GLY A 85 -8.09 4.43 22.29
C GLY A 85 -7.15 5.40 21.57
N ASP A 86 -6.37 4.97 20.57
CA ASP A 86 -5.92 5.92 19.54
C ASP A 86 -6.88 5.84 18.35
N ASP A 87 -7.72 6.85 18.21
CA ASP A 87 -8.58 7.05 17.04
C ASP A 87 -7.66 7.19 15.81
N THR A 88 -7.42 6.08 15.11
CA THR A 88 -6.58 6.03 13.91
C THR A 88 -7.30 6.79 12.80
N SER A 89 -6.69 7.88 12.30
CA SER A 89 -7.27 8.66 11.21
C SER A 89 -7.40 7.83 9.93
N TRP A 90 -8.31 8.24 9.03
CA TRP A 90 -8.48 7.59 7.72
C TRP A 90 -7.17 7.52 6.95
N ILE A 91 -6.36 8.59 6.99
CA ILE A 91 -5.06 8.67 6.31
C ILE A 91 -4.10 7.61 6.86
N SER A 92 -3.96 7.53 8.19
CA SER A 92 -3.06 6.57 8.81
C SER A 92 -3.55 5.13 8.58
N TRP A 93 -4.86 4.90 8.69
CA TRP A 93 -5.47 3.63 8.34
C TRP A 93 -5.16 3.22 6.89
N PHE A 94 -5.39 4.12 5.94
CA PHE A 94 -5.18 3.87 4.51
C PHE A 94 -3.71 3.56 4.19
N CYS A 95 -2.78 4.35 4.73
CA CYS A 95 -1.34 4.15 4.52
C CYS A 95 -0.82 2.84 5.12
N ASN A 96 -1.44 2.34 6.20
CA ASN A 96 -1.08 1.07 6.84
C ASN A 96 -1.81 -0.15 6.27
N LEU A 97 -2.74 0.03 5.32
CA LEU A 97 -3.35 -1.10 4.62
C LEU A 97 -2.29 -1.92 3.86
N ARG A 98 -2.43 -3.24 3.92
CA ARG A 98 -1.55 -4.16 3.20
C ARG A 98 -1.52 -3.83 1.70
N GLY A 99 -0.33 -3.48 1.21
CA GLY A 99 -0.12 -3.09 -0.18
C GLY A 99 0.03 -1.59 -0.39
N ASN A 100 -0.29 -0.76 0.60
CA ASN A 100 -0.17 0.70 0.55
C ASN A 100 1.16 1.21 1.14
N ASP A 101 2.15 0.33 1.29
CA ASP A 101 3.44 0.64 1.95
C ASP A 101 4.23 1.77 1.28
N PHE A 102 3.90 2.10 0.02
CA PHE A 102 4.56 3.16 -0.74
C PHE A 102 4.03 4.56 -0.44
N PHE A 103 2.83 4.69 0.11
CA PHE A 103 2.27 5.99 0.47
C PHE A 103 3.00 6.54 1.70
N CYS A 104 3.22 7.86 1.72
CA CYS A 104 3.42 8.59 2.96
C CYS A 104 2.09 9.19 3.42
N GLU A 105 1.95 9.42 4.73
CA GLU A 105 0.83 10.16 5.28
C GLU A 105 0.94 11.64 4.84
N VAL A 106 -0.11 12.16 4.22
CA VAL A 106 -0.19 13.57 3.80
C VAL A 106 -0.69 14.40 4.98
N ASP A 107 -0.01 15.51 5.28
CA ASP A 107 -0.43 16.44 6.33
C ASP A 107 -1.85 16.95 6.08
N GLU A 108 -2.73 16.89 7.08
CA GLU A 108 -4.10 17.42 6.96
C GLU A 108 -4.13 18.91 6.59
N ASP A 109 -3.21 19.72 7.13
CA ASP A 109 -3.07 21.14 6.77
C ASP A 109 -2.84 21.36 5.26
N TYR A 110 -2.16 20.42 4.58
CA TYR A 110 -1.95 20.49 3.14
C TYR A 110 -3.25 20.22 2.38
N ILE A 111 -4.06 19.29 2.89
CA ILE A 111 -5.35 18.90 2.30
C ILE A 111 -6.40 19.99 2.54
N GLN A 112 -6.42 20.61 3.71
CA GLN A 112 -7.37 21.67 4.07
C GLN A 112 -7.17 22.97 3.28
N ASP A 113 -6.00 23.17 2.66
CA ASP A 113 -5.76 24.29 1.75
C ASP A 113 -6.26 23.97 0.33
N ASP A 114 -7.45 24.50 0.01
CA ASP A 114 -8.14 24.35 -1.28
C ASP A 114 -7.26 24.66 -2.50
N PHE A 115 -6.26 25.53 -2.37
CA PHE A 115 -5.35 25.84 -3.46
C PHE A 115 -4.58 24.60 -3.93
N ASN A 116 -4.17 23.74 -2.99
CA ASN A 116 -3.44 22.50 -3.29
C ASN A 116 -4.33 21.47 -4.00
N LEU A 117 -5.65 21.54 -3.78
CA LEU A 117 -6.65 20.62 -4.34
C LEU A 117 -7.27 21.11 -5.67
N CYS A 118 -6.83 22.27 -6.16
CA CYS A 118 -7.39 22.88 -7.37
C CYS A 118 -7.47 21.90 -8.55
N GLY A 119 -8.64 21.83 -9.19
CA GLY A 119 -8.91 21.01 -10.37
C GLY A 119 -9.17 19.51 -10.11
N LEU A 120 -9.16 19.05 -8.86
CA LEU A 120 -9.47 17.65 -8.52
C LEU A 120 -10.97 17.36 -8.46
N SER A 121 -11.80 18.34 -8.10
CA SER A 121 -13.27 18.19 -8.02
C SER A 121 -13.92 17.79 -9.35
N GLY A 122 -13.34 18.18 -10.49
CA GLY A 122 -13.80 17.76 -11.82
C GLY A 122 -13.33 16.37 -12.26
N GLN A 123 -12.43 15.74 -11.50
CA GLN A 123 -11.83 14.44 -11.83
C GLN A 123 -12.34 13.31 -10.95
N VAL A 124 -12.78 13.63 -9.72
CA VAL A 124 -13.18 12.65 -8.72
C VAL A 124 -14.71 12.71 -8.51
N PRO A 125 -15.43 11.58 -8.63
CA PRO A 125 -16.85 11.53 -8.30
C PRO A 125 -17.08 11.67 -6.79
N TYR A 126 -18.21 12.22 -6.36
CA TYR A 126 -18.51 12.39 -4.92
C TYR A 126 -17.42 13.16 -4.14
N TYR A 127 -16.73 14.10 -4.80
CA TYR A 127 -15.55 14.78 -4.27
C TYR A 127 -15.70 15.28 -2.83
N ASP A 128 -16.79 16.00 -2.51
CA ASP A 128 -17.00 16.57 -1.18
C ASP A 128 -17.10 15.46 -0.11
N TYR A 129 -17.87 14.40 -0.39
CA TYR A 129 -18.01 13.26 0.52
C TYR A 129 -16.72 12.44 0.65
N ALA A 130 -15.96 12.31 -0.43
CA ALA A 130 -14.66 11.66 -0.43
C ALA A 130 -13.65 12.46 0.41
N LEU A 131 -13.68 13.79 0.33
CA LEU A 131 -12.82 14.67 1.11
C LEU A 131 -13.20 14.65 2.60
N ASP A 132 -14.50 14.72 2.92
CA ASP A 132 -15.01 14.58 4.29
C ASP A 132 -14.54 13.26 4.92
N LEU A 133 -14.60 12.16 4.16
CA LEU A 133 -14.14 10.84 4.60
C LEU A 133 -12.62 10.80 4.86
N ILE A 134 -11.81 11.41 3.99
CA ILE A 134 -10.34 11.46 4.17
C ILE A 134 -9.95 12.25 5.43
N LEU A 135 -10.70 13.32 5.73
CA LEU A 135 -10.44 14.22 6.85
C LEU A 135 -11.19 13.85 8.14
N ASP A 136 -11.82 12.66 8.18
CA ASP A 136 -12.64 12.19 9.30
C ASP A 136 -13.70 13.22 9.77
N VAL A 137 -14.25 14.01 8.82
CA VAL A 137 -15.30 14.99 9.10
C VAL A 137 -16.65 14.27 9.14
N GLU A 138 -17.38 14.40 10.26
CA GLU A 138 -18.72 13.83 10.37
C GLU A 138 -19.68 14.49 9.37
N SER A 139 -20.07 13.74 8.34
CA SER A 139 -21.09 14.19 7.40
C SER A 139 -22.49 13.87 7.95
N SER A 140 -23.29 14.90 8.22
CA SER A 140 -24.67 14.75 8.72
C SER A 140 -25.61 13.98 7.77
N ASN A 141 -25.16 13.73 6.54
CA ASN A 141 -25.91 13.03 5.49
C ASN A 141 -25.41 11.59 5.23
N SER A 142 -24.40 11.10 5.96
CA SER A 142 -23.81 9.76 5.76
C SER A 142 -24.82 8.61 5.95
N GLU A 143 -25.86 8.84 6.76
CA GLU A 143 -26.92 7.85 7.02
C GLU A 143 -27.93 7.69 5.86
N MET A 144 -27.87 8.54 4.82
CA MET A 144 -28.83 8.52 3.71
C MET A 144 -28.40 7.69 2.49
N PHE A 145 -27.14 7.24 2.43
CA PHE A 145 -26.61 6.52 1.28
C PHE A 145 -26.93 5.02 1.31
N THR A 146 -27.17 4.45 0.12
CA THR A 146 -27.18 3.00 -0.05
C THR A 146 -25.79 2.40 0.14
N GLU A 147 -25.69 1.09 0.37
CA GLU A 147 -24.39 0.40 0.47
C GLU A 147 -23.54 0.59 -0.80
N GLU A 148 -24.15 0.51 -1.98
CA GLU A 148 -23.47 0.73 -3.27
C GLU A 148 -22.93 2.16 -3.39
N GLN A 149 -23.68 3.16 -2.91
CA GLN A 149 -23.21 4.55 -2.90
C GLN A 149 -22.04 4.75 -1.94
N ASN A 150 -22.07 4.11 -0.77
CA ASN A 150 -20.95 4.13 0.16
C ASN A 150 -19.69 3.50 -0.44
N GLU A 151 -19.80 2.36 -1.13
CA GLU A 151 -18.66 1.73 -1.82
C GLU A 151 -18.09 2.66 -2.93
N MET A 152 -18.94 3.45 -3.60
CA MET A 152 -18.48 4.46 -4.57
C MET A 152 -17.76 5.63 -3.91
N VAL A 153 -18.22 6.10 -2.75
CA VAL A 153 -17.54 7.16 -1.97
C VAL A 153 -16.20 6.68 -1.45
N GLU A 154 -16.12 5.46 -0.92
CA GLU A 154 -14.85 4.85 -0.49
C GLU A 154 -13.85 4.77 -1.66
N SER A 155 -14.30 4.27 -2.83
CA SER A 155 -13.44 4.22 -4.01
C SER A 155 -13.02 5.60 -4.50
N ALA A 156 -13.88 6.61 -4.35
CA ALA A 156 -13.56 8.00 -4.67
C ALA A 156 -12.54 8.59 -3.71
N ALA A 157 -12.62 8.29 -2.41
CA ALA A 157 -11.66 8.70 -1.40
C ALA A 157 -10.26 8.12 -1.66
N GLU A 158 -10.17 6.82 -1.99
CA GLU A 158 -8.89 6.20 -2.37
C GLU A 158 -8.26 6.88 -3.60
N MET A 159 -9.08 7.22 -4.60
CA MET A 159 -8.65 7.92 -5.80
C MET A 159 -8.22 9.36 -5.52
N LEU A 160 -9.02 10.09 -4.73
CA LEU A 160 -8.74 11.46 -4.34
C LEU A 160 -7.43 11.54 -3.55
N TYR A 161 -7.26 10.69 -2.55
CA TYR A 161 -6.05 10.65 -1.75
C TYR A 161 -4.82 10.34 -2.60
N GLY A 162 -4.92 9.41 -3.57
CA GLY A 162 -3.85 9.15 -4.52
C GLY A 162 -3.47 10.38 -5.38
N LEU A 163 -4.47 11.15 -5.84
CA LEU A 163 -4.25 12.38 -6.61
C LEU A 163 -3.71 13.54 -5.78
N ILE A 164 -4.03 13.58 -4.49
CA ILE A 164 -3.43 14.51 -3.52
C ILE A 164 -1.98 14.11 -3.27
N HIS A 165 -1.73 12.83 -3.02
CA HIS A 165 -0.43 12.28 -2.69
C HIS A 165 0.63 12.60 -3.76
N VAL A 166 0.31 12.43 -5.05
CA VAL A 166 1.26 12.77 -6.14
C VAL A 166 1.67 14.24 -6.14
N ARG A 167 0.78 15.15 -5.72
CA ARG A 167 1.11 16.58 -5.57
C ARG A 167 1.95 16.80 -4.31
N TYR A 168 1.56 16.16 -3.21
CA TYR A 168 2.21 16.30 -1.91
C TYR A 168 3.68 15.85 -1.94
N ILE A 169 3.99 14.71 -2.56
CA ILE A 169 5.36 14.15 -2.60
C ILE A 169 6.35 14.98 -3.43
N LEU A 170 5.88 16.04 -4.11
CA LEU A 170 6.73 17.02 -4.80
C LEU A 170 7.03 18.26 -3.95
N THR A 171 6.35 18.43 -2.81
CA THR A 171 6.61 19.50 -1.84
C THR A 171 7.84 19.17 -0.98
N THR A 172 8.37 20.17 -0.27
CA THR A 172 9.50 19.95 0.66
C THR A 172 9.15 18.95 1.77
N LYS A 173 7.93 19.03 2.34
CA LYS A 173 7.48 18.12 3.41
C LYS A 173 7.29 16.70 2.88
N GLY A 174 6.58 16.53 1.76
CA GLY A 174 6.39 15.22 1.15
C GLY A 174 7.69 14.56 0.69
N LEU A 175 8.62 15.33 0.11
CA LEU A 175 9.97 14.83 -0.20
C LEU A 175 10.72 14.35 1.06
N ALA A 176 10.59 15.05 2.19
CA ALA A 176 11.21 14.64 3.45
C ALA A 176 10.60 13.32 3.97
N ALA A 177 9.27 13.19 3.98
CA ALA A 177 8.57 11.97 4.38
C ALA A 177 8.98 10.77 3.49
N MET A 178 9.02 10.96 2.17
CA MET A 178 9.45 9.92 1.24
C MET A 178 10.95 9.58 1.39
N THR A 179 11.78 10.50 1.89
CA THR A 179 13.20 10.23 2.15
C THR A 179 13.39 9.24 3.29
N GLU A 180 12.58 9.34 4.34
CA GLU A 180 12.60 8.40 5.46
C GLU A 180 12.29 6.97 4.99
N LYS A 181 11.19 6.82 4.25
CA LYS A 181 10.79 5.55 3.62
C LYS A 181 11.86 5.01 2.67
N TYR A 182 12.51 5.88 1.89
CA TYR A 182 13.61 5.50 1.00
C TYR A 182 14.80 4.91 1.75
N LYS A 183 15.18 5.50 2.88
CA LYS A 183 16.29 5.03 3.73
C LYS A 183 15.95 3.68 4.38
N ASN A 184 14.70 3.50 4.79
CA ASN A 184 14.20 2.26 5.37
C ASN A 184 13.98 1.14 4.33
N CYS A 185 14.10 1.48 3.04
CA CYS A 185 13.91 0.58 1.90
C CYS A 185 12.46 0.06 1.75
N ASP A 186 11.48 0.84 2.20
CA ASP A 186 10.04 0.52 2.14
C ASP A 186 9.55 0.31 0.71
N PHE A 187 10.14 1.06 -0.24
CA PHE A 187 9.83 0.94 -1.68
C PHE A 187 10.45 -0.30 -2.33
N GLY A 188 11.23 -1.07 -1.57
CA GLY A 188 11.91 -2.26 -2.02
C GLY A 188 13.28 -1.98 -2.67
N ARG A 189 13.85 -3.06 -3.21
CA ARG A 189 15.23 -3.10 -3.71
C ARG A 189 15.29 -3.56 -5.15
N CYS A 190 16.28 -3.03 -5.88
CA CYS A 190 16.46 -3.34 -7.28
C CYS A 190 16.67 -4.85 -7.49
N PRO A 191 15.96 -5.49 -8.45
CA PRO A 191 16.11 -6.91 -8.72
C PRO A 191 17.39 -7.28 -9.47
N ARG A 192 18.08 -6.31 -10.08
CA ARG A 192 19.34 -6.57 -10.80
C ARG A 192 20.45 -6.91 -9.82
N VAL A 193 21.11 -8.05 -10.06
CA VAL A 193 22.23 -8.56 -9.24
C VAL A 193 23.33 -7.50 -9.07
N PHE A 194 23.75 -6.85 -10.15
CA PHE A 194 24.82 -5.83 -10.13
C PHE A 194 24.38 -4.48 -9.55
N CYS A 195 23.11 -4.31 -9.18
CA CYS A 195 22.68 -3.19 -8.36
C CYS A 195 22.92 -3.43 -6.87
N CYS A 196 23.23 -4.67 -6.45
CA CYS A 196 23.54 -5.02 -5.06
C CYS A 196 22.42 -4.61 -4.08
N GLY A 197 21.16 -4.81 -4.46
CA GLY A 197 20.03 -4.49 -3.58
C GLY A 197 19.80 -2.99 -3.35
N GLN A 198 20.17 -2.13 -4.31
CA GLN A 198 19.93 -0.68 -4.26
C GLN A 198 18.48 -0.33 -3.86
N SER A 199 18.30 0.57 -2.89
CA SER A 199 16.98 1.12 -2.53
C SER A 199 16.39 1.89 -3.72
N CYS A 200 15.11 1.65 -3.99
CA CYS A 200 14.41 2.17 -5.17
C CYS A 200 13.31 3.17 -4.79
N LEU A 201 12.66 3.75 -5.79
CA LEU A 201 11.59 4.73 -5.61
C LEU A 201 10.35 4.30 -6.41
N PRO A 202 9.13 4.53 -5.91
CA PRO A 202 7.92 4.35 -6.69
C PRO A 202 7.84 5.38 -7.83
N VAL A 203 7.22 5.01 -8.95
CA VAL A 203 7.04 5.89 -10.10
C VAL A 203 5.84 5.46 -10.94
N GLY A 204 5.11 6.42 -11.48
CA GLY A 204 4.12 6.23 -12.52
C GLY A 204 4.73 6.36 -13.91
N GLN A 205 4.25 5.56 -14.88
CA GLN A 205 4.62 5.76 -16.29
C GLN A 205 3.72 6.80 -17.00
N SER A 206 2.65 7.21 -16.33
CA SER A 206 1.67 8.19 -16.80
C SER A 206 1.10 8.90 -15.57
N ASP A 207 0.79 10.19 -15.73
CA ASP A 207 0.08 10.98 -14.72
C ASP A 207 -1.45 10.90 -14.91
N ILE A 208 -1.92 10.13 -15.91
CA ILE A 208 -3.33 9.88 -16.18
C ILE A 208 -3.79 8.66 -15.36
N PRO A 209 -4.80 8.80 -14.48
CA PRO A 209 -5.33 7.69 -13.70
C PRO A 209 -5.80 6.52 -14.58
N ARG A 210 -5.68 5.31 -14.04
CA ARG A 210 -6.03 4.01 -14.62
C ARG A 210 -5.24 3.65 -15.88
N SER A 211 -4.21 4.43 -16.23
CA SER A 211 -3.37 4.17 -17.40
C SER A 211 -2.37 3.03 -17.17
N SER A 212 -1.77 2.96 -15.99
CA SER A 212 -0.77 1.93 -15.65
C SER A 212 -0.59 1.85 -14.14
N THR A 213 -0.28 0.66 -13.62
CA THR A 213 0.05 0.49 -12.21
C THR A 213 1.45 1.01 -11.89
N VAL A 214 1.70 1.29 -10.61
CA VAL A 214 2.99 1.78 -10.12
C VAL A 214 4.15 0.86 -10.53
N LYS A 215 5.29 1.47 -10.83
CA LYS A 215 6.57 0.82 -11.13
C LYS A 215 7.60 1.23 -10.09
N ILE A 216 8.72 0.52 -10.08
CA ILE A 216 9.84 0.76 -9.19
C ILE A 216 11.03 1.23 -10.03
N TYR A 217 11.46 2.46 -9.80
CA TYR A 217 12.64 3.07 -10.40
C TYR A 217 13.88 2.79 -9.56
N CYS A 218 14.90 2.20 -10.17
CA CYS A 218 16.19 2.02 -9.54
C CYS A 218 17.15 3.17 -9.91
N PRO A 219 17.63 3.97 -8.93
CA PRO A 219 18.54 5.08 -9.21
C PRO A 219 19.95 4.64 -9.62
N LYS A 220 20.32 3.37 -9.43
CA LYS A 220 21.64 2.83 -9.77
C LYS A 220 21.73 2.38 -11.21
N CYS A 221 20.78 1.57 -11.68
CA CYS A 221 20.75 1.15 -13.08
C CYS A 221 19.89 2.04 -13.99
N GLU A 222 19.21 3.05 -13.42
CA GLU A 222 18.38 4.01 -14.14
C GLU A 222 17.30 3.32 -14.99
N ASP A 223 16.64 2.31 -14.40
CA ASP A 223 15.67 1.46 -15.11
C ASP A 223 14.47 1.13 -14.23
N LEU A 224 13.36 0.74 -14.88
CA LEU A 224 12.09 0.41 -14.26
C LEU A 224 11.92 -1.09 -14.04
N SER A 225 11.18 -1.43 -13.00
CA SER A 225 10.78 -2.81 -12.70
C SER A 225 9.39 -2.84 -12.07
N TYR A 226 8.77 -4.01 -12.05
CA TYR A 226 7.50 -4.21 -11.34
C TYR A 226 7.77 -4.35 -9.83
N PRO A 227 6.86 -3.86 -8.96
CA PRO A 227 6.87 -4.20 -7.54
C PRO A 227 6.90 -5.72 -7.36
N ARG A 228 7.68 -6.20 -6.37
CA ARG A 228 7.79 -7.65 -6.09
C ARG A 228 6.53 -8.19 -5.41
N SER A 229 5.92 -7.38 -4.55
CA SER A 229 4.69 -7.75 -3.85
C SER A 229 3.51 -7.68 -4.80
N LYS A 230 2.70 -8.75 -4.84
CA LYS A 230 1.44 -8.77 -5.61
C LYS A 230 0.43 -7.74 -5.10
N PHE A 231 0.49 -7.40 -3.80
CA PHE A 231 -0.42 -6.43 -3.17
C PHE A 231 -0.16 -5.01 -3.66
N GLN A 232 1.11 -4.67 -3.95
CA GLN A 232 1.51 -3.35 -4.46
C GLN A 232 1.29 -3.21 -5.98
N GLY A 233 1.13 -4.33 -6.69
CA GLY A 233 1.04 -4.36 -8.16
C GLY A 233 -0.25 -3.75 -8.73
N ASN A 234 -1.27 -3.55 -7.89
CA ASN A 234 -2.57 -2.98 -8.28
C ASN A 234 -2.70 -1.48 -8.01
N ILE A 235 -1.73 -0.86 -7.33
CA ILE A 235 -1.76 0.58 -7.06
C ILE A 235 -1.59 1.34 -8.37
N ASP A 236 -2.37 2.40 -8.57
CA ASP A 236 -2.25 3.27 -9.73
C ASP A 236 -0.91 4.02 -9.70
N GLY A 237 -0.18 4.01 -10.83
CA GLY A 237 1.06 4.75 -10.95
C GLY A 237 0.87 6.26 -10.93
N ALA A 238 -0.31 6.75 -11.32
CA ALA A 238 -0.61 8.18 -11.32
C ALA A 238 -0.55 8.80 -9.91
N TYR A 239 -0.69 8.00 -8.85
CA TYR A 239 -0.61 8.45 -7.46
C TYR A 239 0.83 8.73 -6.97
N PHE A 240 1.82 8.38 -7.79
CA PHE A 240 3.24 8.72 -7.59
C PHE A 240 3.79 9.60 -8.71
N GLY A 241 3.14 9.54 -9.87
CA GLY A 241 3.46 10.36 -11.03
C GLY A 241 4.81 10.04 -11.68
N THR A 242 5.04 10.70 -12.80
CA THR A 242 6.25 10.53 -13.62
C THR A 242 7.45 11.31 -13.06
N THR A 243 7.19 12.33 -12.25
CA THR A 243 8.20 13.34 -11.85
C THR A 243 8.95 12.98 -10.57
N PHE A 244 8.25 12.39 -9.59
CA PHE A 244 8.73 12.20 -8.23
C PHE A 244 10.16 11.65 -8.10
N PRO A 245 10.53 10.49 -8.68
CA PRO A 245 11.86 9.92 -8.44
C PRO A 245 12.99 10.80 -8.99
N HIS A 246 12.71 11.55 -10.06
CA HIS A 246 13.70 12.42 -10.69
C HIS A 246 13.91 13.69 -9.87
N LEU A 247 12.82 14.34 -9.44
CA LEU A 247 12.89 15.50 -8.56
C LEU A 247 13.55 15.13 -7.22
N PHE A 248 13.18 13.98 -6.64
CA PHE A 248 13.77 13.47 -5.41
C PHE A 248 15.30 13.37 -5.50
N LEU A 249 15.83 12.80 -6.58
CA LEU A 249 17.28 12.63 -6.77
C LEU A 249 18.00 13.92 -7.16
N MET A 250 17.30 14.88 -7.75
CA MET A 250 17.83 16.24 -7.98
C MET A 250 17.97 17.00 -6.65
N THR A 251 16.97 16.89 -5.76
CA THR A 251 16.97 17.54 -4.45
C THR A 251 17.96 16.89 -3.49
N TYR A 252 18.00 15.55 -3.44
CA TYR A 252 18.88 14.77 -2.57
C TYR A 252 20.04 14.13 -3.33
N GLY A 253 20.85 14.96 -4.01
CA GLY A 253 21.94 14.49 -4.86
C GLY A 253 22.98 13.62 -4.14
N ASN A 254 23.13 13.76 -2.82
CA ASN A 254 23.97 12.92 -1.97
C ASN A 254 23.47 11.47 -1.85
N LEU A 255 22.20 11.18 -2.16
CA LEU A 255 21.64 9.84 -2.16
C LEU A 255 21.78 9.13 -3.52
N LYS A 256 22.26 9.83 -4.56
CA LYS A 256 22.43 9.25 -5.88
C LYS A 256 23.59 8.23 -5.88
N PRO A 257 23.32 6.94 -6.16
CA PRO A 257 24.35 5.92 -6.15
C PRO A 257 25.27 6.00 -7.37
N GLN A 258 26.47 5.43 -7.25
CA GLN A 258 27.35 5.20 -8.39
C GLN A 258 26.77 4.12 -9.31
N LYS A 259 26.95 4.30 -10.63
CA LYS A 259 26.49 3.33 -11.64
C LYS A 259 27.14 1.96 -11.43
N PRO A 260 26.47 0.85 -11.79
CA PRO A 260 27.06 -0.49 -11.74
C PRO A 260 28.37 -0.53 -12.51
N THR A 261 29.44 -0.99 -11.86
CA THR A 261 30.76 -1.17 -12.48
C THR A 261 30.86 -2.47 -13.28
N GLN A 262 29.93 -3.40 -13.04
CA GLN A 262 29.90 -4.73 -13.66
C GLN A 262 28.57 -4.94 -14.38
N SER A 263 28.65 -5.71 -15.47
CA SER A 263 27.49 -6.20 -16.22
C SER A 263 27.59 -7.71 -16.39
N TYR A 264 26.46 -8.38 -16.58
CA TYR A 264 26.46 -9.81 -16.86
C TYR A 264 27.23 -10.11 -18.14
N VAL A 265 28.17 -11.06 -18.07
CA VAL A 265 28.92 -11.54 -19.23
C VAL A 265 28.49 -12.99 -19.46
N PRO A 266 27.66 -13.27 -20.48
CA PRO A 266 27.25 -14.65 -20.79
C PRO A 266 28.46 -15.48 -21.18
N ARG A 267 28.55 -16.70 -20.62
CA ARG A 267 29.63 -17.63 -20.87
C ARG A 267 29.10 -19.03 -21.15
N ILE A 268 29.69 -19.71 -22.14
CA ILE A 268 29.45 -21.11 -22.46
C ILE A 268 30.79 -21.84 -22.34
N PHE A 269 30.86 -22.85 -21.47
CA PHE A 269 32.11 -23.57 -21.12
C PHE A 269 33.28 -22.62 -20.75
N GLY A 270 32.98 -21.50 -20.09
CA GLY A 270 33.97 -20.48 -19.69
C GLY A 270 34.29 -19.42 -20.75
N PHE A 271 33.96 -19.67 -22.02
CA PHE A 271 34.19 -18.73 -23.11
C PHE A 271 33.08 -17.69 -23.19
N LYS A 272 33.44 -16.42 -23.41
CA LYS A 272 32.48 -15.33 -23.58
C LYS A 272 31.69 -15.53 -24.87
N VAL A 273 30.38 -15.38 -24.81
CA VAL A 273 29.52 -15.41 -26.00
C VAL A 273 29.67 -14.09 -26.76
N HIS A 274 29.93 -14.16 -28.06
CA HIS A 274 29.99 -12.97 -28.92
C HIS A 274 28.59 -12.39 -29.16
N LYS A 275 28.49 -11.07 -29.32
CA LYS A 275 27.21 -10.45 -29.69
C LYS A 275 26.87 -10.85 -31.13
N PRO A 276 25.60 -11.18 -31.44
CA PRO A 276 25.18 -11.43 -32.81
C PRO A 276 25.31 -10.19 -33.69
#